data_AF-A0A5J5NXW5-F1
#
_entry.id   AF-A0A5J5NXW5-F1
#
_cell.length_a   1.000
_cell.length_b   1.000
_cell.length_c   1.000
_cell.angle_alpha   90.00
_cell.angle_beta   90.00
_cell.angle_gamma   90.00
#
_symmetry.space_group_name_H-M   'P 1'
#
loop_
_entity.id
_entity.type
_entity.pdbx_description
1 polymer ?
#
loop_
_entity_poly.entity_id
_entity_poly.type
_entity_poly.pdbx_seq_one_letter_code
_entity_poly.pdbx_strand_id
1 'polypeptide(L)'
;MLNRLSTGKSWYKHFQYEEGRDKPGDVRNIMLVVATLIASVTFQAGVNPPGGVWQDNDNGHHAGRAIYASQSAAYYVFLISNTFALSASILVIISLTHRFPFHFEIIIATVSMIVTYGSAIFAVTPDESVRFRYVIAAASVPFILRCLIQLFNIVFKKE
;
A
#
# COMPACT_ATOMS: atom_id res chain seq x y z
N MET A 1 29.77 -34.59 30.33
CA MET A 1 30.27 -34.05 29.05
C MET A 1 29.06 -33.84 28.14
N LEU A 2 28.42 -32.67 28.20
CA LEU A 2 27.48 -32.11 27.21
C LEU A 2 26.86 -30.85 27.85
N ASN A 3 27.59 -29.75 27.81
CA ASN A 3 27.11 -28.45 28.27
C ASN A 3 27.64 -27.35 27.36
N ARG A 4 27.30 -27.40 26.07
CA ARG A 4 27.57 -26.34 25.06
C ARG A 4 26.61 -26.41 23.86
N LEU A 5 25.30 -26.46 24.09
CA LEU A 5 24.38 -26.01 23.04
C LEU A 5 24.26 -24.50 23.18
N SER A 6 25.16 -23.81 22.48
CA SER A 6 25.15 -22.36 22.29
C SER A 6 23.78 -21.93 21.82
N THR A 7 23.05 -21.24 22.68
CA THR A 7 21.83 -20.53 22.35
C THR A 7 22.18 -19.48 21.29
N GLY A 8 21.88 -19.77 20.03
CA GLY A 8 22.06 -18.82 18.93
C GLY A 8 21.32 -17.53 19.26
N LYS A 9 22.07 -16.46 19.55
CA LYS A 9 21.48 -15.13 19.74
C LYS A 9 20.78 -14.73 18.45
N SER A 10 19.46 -14.62 18.49
CA SER A 10 18.66 -14.17 17.36
C SER A 10 19.05 -12.74 16.97
N TRP A 11 19.75 -12.60 15.83
CA TRP A 11 20.35 -11.35 15.35
C TRP A 11 19.34 -10.22 15.17
N TYR A 12 18.07 -10.54 14.86
CA TYR A 12 17.01 -9.56 14.65
C TYR A 12 16.64 -8.77 15.92
N LYS A 13 16.95 -9.30 17.12
CA LYS A 13 16.64 -8.60 18.38
C LYS A 13 17.34 -7.24 18.46
N HIS A 14 18.50 -7.09 17.82
CA HIS A 14 19.22 -5.82 17.78
C HIS A 14 18.54 -4.76 16.89
N PHE A 15 17.67 -5.17 15.97
CA PHE A 15 16.96 -4.27 15.05
C PHE A 15 15.53 -3.97 15.49
N GLN A 16 15.10 -4.46 16.66
CA GLN A 16 13.77 -4.18 17.18
C GLN A 16 13.69 -2.74 17.68
N TYR A 17 12.52 -2.12 17.50
CA TYR A 17 12.22 -0.81 18.06
C TYR A 17 12.21 -0.88 19.59
N GLU A 18 12.88 0.08 20.23
CA GLU A 18 12.91 0.25 21.68
C GLU A 18 12.57 1.70 22.04
N GLU A 19 11.43 1.90 22.72
CA GLU A 19 10.88 3.21 23.05
C GLU A 19 11.83 4.12 23.87
N GLY A 20 12.76 3.53 24.64
CA GLY A 20 13.77 4.27 25.40
C GLY A 20 15.06 4.58 24.64
N ARG A 21 15.35 3.87 23.55
CA ARG A 21 16.61 4.00 22.77
C ARG A 21 16.38 4.77 21.47
N ASP A 22 15.27 4.52 20.80
CA ASP A 22 14.97 5.05 19.47
C ASP A 22 14.14 6.33 19.58
N LYS A 23 14.68 7.44 19.06
CA LYS A 23 13.97 8.73 19.10
C LYS A 23 12.74 8.68 18.20
N PRO A 24 11.56 9.16 18.65
CA PRO A 24 10.34 9.17 17.83
C PRO A 24 10.49 9.87 16.47
N GLY A 25 11.32 10.91 16.40
CA GLY A 25 11.62 11.62 15.16
C GLY A 25 12.37 10.76 14.14
N ASP A 26 13.36 9.98 14.58
CA ASP A 26 14.18 9.12 13.72
C ASP A 26 13.33 7.95 13.19
N VAL A 27 12.52 7.33 14.07
CA VAL A 27 11.57 6.28 13.69
C VAL A 27 10.56 6.81 12.67
N ARG A 28 10.00 8.00 12.90
CA ARG A 28 9.09 8.65 11.95
C ARG A 28 9.75 8.86 10.59
N ASN A 29 11.00 9.34 10.55
CA ASN A 29 11.71 9.57 9.30
C ASN A 29 11.95 8.26 8.54
N ILE A 30 12.39 7.20 9.22
CA ILE A 30 12.59 5.88 8.60
C ILE A 30 11.26 5.33 8.06
N MET A 31 10.19 5.40 8.84
CA MET A 31 8.87 4.92 8.41
C MET A 31 8.32 5.72 7.22
N LEU A 32 8.54 7.03 7.16
CA LEU A 32 8.18 7.85 6.01
C LEU A 32 8.94 7.42 4.75
N VAL A 33 10.25 7.17 4.86
CA VAL A 33 11.06 6.66 3.74
C VAL A 33 10.51 5.32 3.24
N VAL A 34 10.26 4.37 4.14
CA VAL A 34 9.72 3.05 3.77
C VAL A 34 8.34 3.19 3.12
N ALA A 35 7.45 3.99 3.69
CA ALA A 35 6.10 4.19 3.16
C ALA A 35 6.12 4.87 1.77
N THR A 36 6.95 5.90 1.58
CA THR A 36 7.12 6.56 0.27
C THR A 36 7.69 5.60 -0.78
N LEU A 37 8.65 4.75 -0.40
CA LEU A 37 9.20 3.73 -1.32
C LEU A 37 8.12 2.74 -1.74
N ILE A 38 7.35 2.18 -0.80
CA ILE A 38 6.26 1.24 -1.14
C ILE A 38 5.20 1.93 -2.01
N ALA A 39 4.80 3.17 -1.67
CA ALA A 39 3.85 3.94 -2.47
C ALA A 39 4.37 4.17 -3.90
N SER A 40 5.65 4.52 -4.06
CA SER A 40 6.26 4.75 -5.37
C SER A 40 6.30 3.47 -6.23
N VAL A 41 6.73 2.34 -5.65
CA VAL A 41 6.82 1.05 -6.35
C VAL A 41 5.42 0.55 -6.75
N THR A 42 4.45 0.66 -5.84
CA THR A 42 3.07 0.23 -6.11
C THR A 42 2.38 1.11 -7.13
N PHE A 43 2.60 2.43 -7.11
CA PHE A 43 2.08 3.34 -8.14
C PHE A 43 2.66 2.96 -9.51
N GLN A 44 3.99 2.81 -9.61
CA GLN A 44 4.66 2.43 -10.86
C GLN A 44 4.17 1.08 -11.40
N ALA A 45 4.01 0.07 -10.53
CA ALA A 45 3.55 -1.26 -10.92
C ALA A 45 2.07 -1.26 -11.36
N GLY A 46 1.24 -0.39 -10.80
CA GLY A 46 -0.17 -0.28 -11.18
C GLY A 46 -0.37 0.44 -12.52
N VAL A 47 0.35 1.54 -12.75
CA VAL A 47 0.22 2.32 -14.00
C VAL A 47 0.98 1.68 -15.17
N ASN A 48 2.00 0.87 -14.89
CA ASN A 48 2.72 0.07 -15.86
C ASN A 48 2.50 -1.42 -15.56
N PRO A 49 1.38 -2.02 -16.03
CA PRO A 49 1.07 -3.41 -15.71
C PRO A 49 2.20 -4.34 -16.19
N PRO A 50 2.50 -5.42 -15.43
CA PRO A 50 3.47 -6.43 -15.86
C PRO A 50 3.15 -6.94 -17.28
N GLY A 51 4.17 -7.07 -18.12
CA GLY A 51 3.96 -7.45 -19.53
C GLY A 51 3.43 -6.33 -20.44
N GLY A 52 3.12 -5.15 -19.90
CA GLY A 52 2.70 -3.98 -20.65
C GLY A 52 1.23 -3.98 -21.05
N VAL A 53 0.91 -3.13 -22.02
CA VAL A 53 -0.44 -2.96 -22.58
C VAL A 53 -0.44 -3.29 -24.07
N TRP A 54 -1.57 -3.78 -24.55
CA TRP A 54 -1.78 -3.97 -25.99
C TRP A 54 -1.64 -2.64 -26.74
N GLN A 55 -1.07 -2.70 -27.95
CA GLN A 55 -0.83 -1.50 -28.79
C GLN A 55 -1.84 -1.40 -29.96
N ASP A 56 -2.64 -2.45 -30.16
CA ASP A 56 -3.58 -2.63 -31.26
C ASP A 56 -4.94 -3.10 -30.75
N ASN A 57 -5.92 -3.09 -31.66
CA ASN A 57 -7.28 -3.60 -31.41
C ASN A 57 -7.50 -4.84 -32.28
N ASP A 58 -6.89 -5.98 -31.92
CA ASP A 58 -7.00 -7.24 -32.65
C ASP A 58 -7.29 -8.41 -31.70
N ASN A 59 -7.68 -9.58 -32.21
CA ASN A 59 -7.81 -10.85 -31.45
C ASN A 59 -8.61 -10.77 -30.13
N GLY A 60 -9.57 -9.86 -30.03
CA GLY A 60 -10.40 -9.68 -28.82
C GLY A 60 -9.76 -8.85 -27.70
N HIS A 61 -8.61 -8.22 -27.94
CA HIS A 61 -8.01 -7.24 -27.04
C HIS A 61 -8.14 -5.82 -27.57
N HIS A 62 -7.96 -4.85 -26.68
CA HIS A 62 -8.04 -3.42 -26.98
C HIS A 62 -6.76 -2.71 -26.57
N ALA A 63 -6.32 -1.77 -27.42
CA ALA A 63 -5.15 -0.95 -27.16
C ALA A 63 -5.28 -0.23 -25.80
N GLY A 64 -4.20 -0.23 -25.02
CA GLY A 64 -4.18 0.32 -23.66
C GLY A 64 -4.65 -0.64 -22.56
N ARG A 65 -5.28 -1.78 -22.88
CA ARG A 65 -5.59 -2.81 -21.88
C ARG A 65 -4.34 -3.60 -21.51
N ALA A 66 -4.23 -3.97 -20.22
CA ALA A 66 -3.12 -4.75 -19.70
C ALA A 66 -3.07 -6.13 -20.37
N ILE A 67 -1.90 -6.51 -20.90
CA ILE A 67 -1.65 -7.85 -21.44
C ILE A 67 -1.83 -8.89 -20.32
N TYR A 68 -1.40 -8.56 -19.09
CA TYR A 68 -1.55 -9.42 -17.92
C TYR A 68 -3.01 -9.75 -17.58
N ALA A 69 -3.96 -8.90 -17.98
CA ALA A 69 -5.38 -9.16 -17.74
C ALA A 69 -5.93 -10.39 -18.48
N SER A 70 -5.20 -10.91 -19.48
CA SER A 70 -5.49 -12.21 -20.12
C SER A 70 -5.43 -13.38 -19.12
N GLN A 71 -4.59 -13.27 -18.07
CA GLN A 71 -4.55 -14.21 -16.95
C GLN A 71 -5.34 -13.67 -15.77
N SER A 72 -6.66 -13.66 -15.92
CA SER A 72 -7.56 -12.94 -15.00
C SER A 72 -7.32 -13.20 -13.52
N ALA A 73 -7.20 -14.45 -13.08
CA ALA A 73 -7.01 -14.75 -11.66
C ALA A 73 -5.71 -14.13 -11.08
N ALA A 74 -4.58 -14.31 -11.76
CA ALA A 74 -3.29 -13.79 -11.32
C ALA A 74 -3.25 -12.25 -11.36
N TYR A 75 -3.85 -11.65 -12.40
CA TYR A 75 -3.95 -10.21 -12.55
C TYR A 75 -4.72 -9.55 -11.40
N TYR A 76 -5.86 -10.12 -11.00
CA TYR A 76 -6.66 -9.55 -9.91
C TYR A 76 -6.01 -9.76 -8.53
N VAL A 77 -5.31 -10.87 -8.31
CA VAL A 77 -4.50 -11.05 -7.10
C VAL A 77 -3.43 -9.96 -7.03
N PHE A 78 -2.69 -9.74 -8.13
CA PHE A 78 -1.71 -8.67 -8.23
C PHE A 78 -2.31 -7.29 -7.96
N LEU A 79 -3.41 -6.92 -8.65
CA LEU A 79 -4.04 -5.62 -8.49
C LEU A 79 -4.54 -5.37 -7.07
N ILE A 80 -5.18 -6.36 -6.45
CA ILE A 80 -5.72 -6.25 -5.09
C ILE A 80 -4.57 -6.06 -4.09
N SER A 81 -3.54 -6.90 -4.16
CA SER A 81 -2.38 -6.80 -3.27
C SER A 81 -1.62 -5.48 -3.46
N ASN A 82 -1.43 -5.05 -4.70
CA ASN A 82 -0.73 -3.79 -5.02
C ASN A 82 -1.52 -2.57 -4.51
N THR A 83 -2.83 -2.56 -4.73
CA THR A 83 -3.71 -1.47 -4.26
C THR A 83 -3.79 -1.43 -2.74
N PHE A 84 -3.84 -2.58 -2.07
CA PHE A 84 -3.77 -2.66 -0.62
C PHE A 84 -2.47 -2.06 -0.06
N ALA A 85 -1.33 -2.41 -0.67
CA ALA A 85 -0.02 -1.89 -0.27
C ALA A 85 0.09 -0.37 -0.49
N LEU A 86 -0.42 0.16 -1.61
CA LEU A 86 -0.48 1.60 -1.88
C LEU A 86 -1.33 2.32 -0.81
N SER A 87 -2.56 1.85 -0.57
CA SER A 87 -3.46 2.44 0.43
C SER A 87 -2.88 2.42 1.84
N ALA A 88 -2.28 1.31 2.26
CA ALA A 88 -1.63 1.19 3.55
C ALA A 88 -0.46 2.18 3.69
N SER A 89 0.34 2.34 2.64
CA SER A 89 1.47 3.28 2.62
C SER A 89 1.02 4.73 2.71
N ILE A 90 -0.02 5.11 1.96
CA ILE A 90 -0.61 6.45 2.04
C ILE A 90 -1.15 6.73 3.44
N LEU A 91 -1.83 5.76 4.06
CA LEU A 91 -2.33 5.89 5.42
C LEU A 91 -1.19 6.15 6.43
N VAL A 92 -0.06 5.46 6.29
CA VAL A 92 1.14 5.70 7.11
C VAL A 92 1.68 7.11 6.87
N ILE A 93 1.81 7.55 5.61
CA ILE A 93 2.28 8.89 5.26
C ILE A 93 1.40 9.97 5.91
N ILE A 94 0.08 9.88 5.75
CA ILE A 94 -0.86 10.85 6.33
C ILE A 94 -0.80 10.81 7.87
N SER A 95 -0.70 9.62 8.47
CA SER A 95 -0.64 9.47 9.93
C SER A 95 0.64 10.08 10.53
N LEU A 96 1.79 9.89 9.88
CA LEU A 96 3.08 10.34 10.36
C LEU A 96 3.35 11.82 10.09
N THR A 97 2.73 12.38 9.04
CA THR A 97 2.84 13.80 8.68
C THR A 97 1.81 14.68 9.38
N HIS A 98 0.94 14.08 10.22
CA HIS A 98 -0.03 14.83 11.00
C HIS A 98 0.66 15.90 11.87
N ARG A 99 0.16 17.15 11.83
CA ARG A 99 0.73 18.35 12.47
C ARG A 99 1.99 18.93 11.81
N PHE A 100 2.42 18.46 10.64
CA PHE A 100 3.50 19.12 9.89
C PHE A 100 2.98 20.42 9.25
N PRO A 101 3.85 21.43 9.04
CA PRO A 101 3.46 22.69 8.42
C PRO A 101 2.86 22.52 7.01
N PHE A 102 3.24 21.46 6.29
CA PHE A 102 2.78 21.16 4.92
C PHE A 102 1.83 19.95 4.84
N HIS A 103 1.13 19.64 5.94
CA HIS A 103 0.26 18.45 5.99
C HIS A 103 -0.91 18.52 4.99
N PHE A 104 -1.46 19.72 4.74
CA PHE A 104 -2.56 19.88 3.79
C PHE A 104 -2.13 19.60 2.35
N GLU A 105 -0.95 20.08 1.98
CA GLU A 105 -0.32 19.86 0.67
C GLU A 105 -0.05 18.36 0.45
N ILE A 106 0.42 17.66 1.50
CA ILE A 106 0.62 16.21 1.46
C ILE A 106 -0.71 15.48 1.28
N ILE A 107 -1.79 15.91 1.95
CA ILE A 107 -3.14 15.33 1.74
C ILE A 107 -3.58 15.55 0.29
N ILE A 108 -3.47 16.77 -0.23
CA ILE A 108 -3.87 17.10 -1.61
C ILE A 108 -3.09 16.24 -2.60
N ALA A 109 -1.77 16.12 -2.42
CA ALA A 109 -0.90 15.30 -3.27
C ALA A 109 -1.28 13.82 -3.20
N THR A 110 -1.49 13.26 -2.01
CA THR A 110 -1.84 11.84 -1.85
C THR A 110 -3.24 11.52 -2.37
N VAL A 111 -4.22 12.43 -2.21
CA VAL A 111 -5.56 12.28 -2.82
C VAL A 111 -5.47 12.32 -4.34
N SER A 112 -4.73 13.28 -4.90
CA SER A 112 -4.49 13.36 -6.35
C SER A 112 -3.82 12.09 -6.89
N MET A 113 -2.85 11.54 -6.15
CA MET A 113 -2.19 10.28 -6.48
C MET A 113 -3.16 9.08 -6.47
N ILE A 114 -4.08 9.01 -5.51
CA ILE A 114 -5.12 7.95 -5.48
C ILE A 114 -6.04 8.05 -6.70
N VAL A 115 -6.46 9.27 -7.06
CA VAL A 115 -7.32 9.50 -8.22
C VAL A 115 -6.64 9.08 -9.52
N THR A 116 -5.38 9.50 -9.71
CA THR A 116 -4.61 9.15 -10.91
C THR A 116 -4.31 7.65 -10.99
N TYR A 117 -3.98 7.01 -9.87
CA TYR A 117 -3.85 5.56 -9.80
C TYR A 117 -5.16 4.85 -10.17
N GLY A 118 -6.29 5.25 -9.57
CA GLY A 118 -7.60 4.67 -9.89
C GLY A 118 -7.99 4.84 -11.35
N SER A 119 -7.73 6.01 -11.93
CA SER A 119 -7.93 6.28 -13.36
C SER A 119 -7.06 5.38 -14.24
N ALA A 120 -5.79 5.19 -13.90
CA ALA A 120 -4.89 4.30 -14.63
C ALA A 120 -5.36 2.84 -14.56
N ILE A 121 -5.72 2.35 -13.38
CA ILE A 121 -6.28 0.99 -13.22
C ILE A 121 -7.55 0.82 -14.04
N PHE A 122 -8.45 1.80 -14.04
CA PHE A 122 -9.68 1.77 -14.87
C PHE A 122 -9.36 1.72 -16.36
N ALA A 123 -8.37 2.48 -16.82
CA ALA A 123 -7.94 2.49 -18.21
C ALA A 123 -7.34 1.13 -18.65
N VAL A 124 -6.51 0.50 -17.82
CA VAL A 124 -5.81 -0.74 -18.20
C VAL A 124 -6.62 -2.02 -17.93
N THR A 125 -7.61 -1.99 -17.03
CA THR A 125 -8.38 -3.18 -16.60
C THR A 125 -9.61 -3.42 -17.49
N PRO A 126 -9.73 -4.56 -18.19
CA PRO A 126 -10.93 -4.92 -18.95
C PRO A 126 -12.20 -4.87 -18.07
N ASP A 127 -13.31 -4.43 -18.66
CA ASP A 127 -14.51 -4.02 -17.92
C ASP A 127 -15.30 -5.23 -17.38
N GLU A 128 -14.91 -5.68 -16.19
CA GLU A 128 -15.59 -6.72 -15.40
C GLU A 128 -15.98 -6.12 -14.06
N SER A 129 -17.15 -5.46 -14.02
CA SER A 129 -17.62 -4.63 -12.90
C SER A 129 -17.50 -5.30 -11.52
N VAL A 130 -17.71 -6.61 -11.42
CA VAL A 130 -17.63 -7.35 -10.15
C VAL A 130 -16.23 -7.40 -9.58
N ARG A 131 -15.21 -7.47 -10.43
CA ARG A 131 -13.82 -7.60 -9.98
C ARG A 131 -13.20 -6.26 -9.63
N PHE A 132 -13.64 -5.19 -10.29
CA PHE A 132 -13.27 -3.82 -9.94
C PHE A 132 -13.74 -3.44 -8.53
N ARG A 133 -14.90 -3.94 -8.09
CA ARG A 133 -15.38 -3.74 -6.70
C ARG A 133 -14.40 -4.27 -5.65
N TYR A 134 -13.71 -5.38 -5.91
CA TYR A 134 -12.70 -5.91 -4.98
C TYR A 134 -11.49 -4.99 -4.86
N VAL A 135 -11.09 -4.31 -5.94
CA VAL A 135 -10.01 -3.31 -5.92
C VAL A 135 -10.41 -2.10 -5.06
N ILE A 136 -11.64 -1.60 -5.22
CA ILE A 136 -12.18 -0.51 -4.38
C ILE A 136 -12.25 -0.94 -2.91
N ALA A 137 -12.75 -2.15 -2.65
CA ALA A 137 -12.82 -2.71 -1.30
C ALA A 137 -11.41 -2.78 -0.67
N ALA A 138 -10.44 -3.35 -1.38
CA ALA A 138 -9.05 -3.43 -0.93
C ALA A 138 -8.44 -2.05 -0.65
N ALA A 139 -8.74 -1.05 -1.49
CA ALA A 139 -8.29 0.33 -1.28
C ALA A 139 -8.85 0.93 0.02
N SER A 140 -10.07 0.55 0.40
CA SER A 140 -10.81 1.10 1.55
C SER A 140 -10.44 0.41 2.88
N VAL A 141 -9.99 -0.85 2.84
CA VAL A 141 -9.73 -1.67 4.04
C VAL A 141 -8.77 -1.01 5.03
N PRO A 142 -7.58 -0.49 4.65
CA PRO A 142 -6.66 0.12 5.62
C PRO A 142 -7.28 1.31 6.36
N PHE A 143 -8.08 2.12 5.66
CA PHE A 143 -8.76 3.28 6.24
C PHE A 143 -9.86 2.84 7.20
N ILE A 144 -10.68 1.86 6.80
CA ILE A 144 -11.74 1.31 7.66
C ILE A 144 -11.13 0.70 8.93
N LEU A 145 -10.09 -0.11 8.78
CA LEU A 145 -9.39 -0.73 9.92
C LEU A 145 -8.85 0.34 10.88
N ARG A 146 -8.25 1.42 10.35
CA ARG A 146 -7.76 2.53 11.17
C ARG A 146 -8.88 3.25 11.91
N CYS A 147 -10.00 3.52 11.24
CA CYS A 147 -11.19 4.10 11.86
C CYS A 147 -11.73 3.19 12.97
N LEU A 148 -11.82 1.88 12.74
CA LEU A 148 -12.26 0.90 13.75
C LEU A 148 -11.34 0.88 14.97
N ILE A 149 -10.02 0.89 14.78
CA ILE A 149 -9.04 0.95 15.88
C ILE A 149 -9.20 2.25 16.67
N GLN A 150 -9.39 3.39 16.00
CA GLN A 150 -9.60 4.67 16.67
C GLN A 150 -10.92 4.68 17.47
N LEU A 151 -12.01 4.19 16.88
CA LEU A 151 -13.29 4.06 17.57
C LEU A 151 -13.19 3.13 18.78
N PHE A 152 -12.52 1.98 18.63
CA PHE A 152 -12.27 1.07 19.74
C PHE A 152 -11.48 1.75 20.86
N ASN A 153 -10.40 2.45 20.53
CA ASN A 153 -9.61 3.19 21.53
C ASN A 153 -10.42 4.29 22.22
N ILE A 154 -11.30 5.00 21.50
CA ILE A 154 -12.15 6.05 22.09
C ILE A 154 -13.20 5.44 23.03
N VAL A 155 -13.80 4.31 22.62
CA VAL A 155 -14.89 3.67 23.36
C VAL A 155 -14.38 2.90 24.58
N PHE A 156 -13.25 2.20 24.46
CA PHE A 156 -12.76 1.27 25.49
C PHE A 156 -11.57 1.81 26.30
N LYS A 157 -10.88 2.87 25.85
CA LYS A 157 -9.76 3.48 26.60
C LYS A 157 -10.19 4.73 27.38
N LYS A 158 -11.48 4.85 27.68
CA LYS A 158 -12.03 5.92 28.52
C LYS A 158 -12.03 5.47 29.99
N GLU A 159 -10.84 5.25 30.55
CA GLU A 159 -10.56 5.20 32.01
C GLU A 159 -9.19 5.83 32.28
#